data_AF-A0A820R484-F1
#
_entry.id   AF-A0A820R484-F1
#
_cell.length_a   1.000
_cell.length_b   1.000
_cell.length_c   1.000
_cell.angle_alpha   90.00
_cell.angle_beta   90.00
_cell.angle_gamma   90.00
#
_symmetry.space_group_name_H-M   'P 1'
#
loop_
_entity.id
_entity.type
_entity.pdbx_description
1 polymer ?
#
loop_
_entity_poly.entity_id
_entity_poly.type
_entity_poly.pdbx_seq_one_letter_code
_entity_poly.pdbx_strand_id
1 'polypeptide(L)'
;PFECTTTMKSGNADVYKNEIPGGQYTNLQFQAFSLGLGSQFENVKKSYIEANQLLGDIIKVTPSSKVVGDLAQFMVQNNLTAKDVRERADELSFPTSVIEFMQGQLGQPHGGFSEPL
;
A
#
# COMPACT_ATOMS: atom_id res chain seq x y z
N PRO A 1 -19.67 -14.01 -9.75
CA PRO A 1 -19.23 -12.61 -10.03
C PRO A 1 -18.21 -12.04 -9.03
N PHE A 2 -18.17 -12.54 -7.79
CA PHE A 2 -17.28 -12.04 -6.71
C PHE A 2 -16.23 -13.06 -6.28
N GLU A 3 -16.09 -14.17 -7.00
CA GLU A 3 -15.12 -15.20 -6.64
C GLU A 3 -13.70 -14.78 -7.00
N CYS A 4 -12.83 -14.76 -5.99
CA CYS A 4 -11.40 -14.51 -6.17
C CYS A 4 -10.69 -15.61 -6.98
N THR A 5 -11.31 -16.79 -7.13
CA THR A 5 -10.80 -17.92 -7.92
C THR A 5 -10.65 -17.58 -9.40
N THR A 6 -11.33 -16.54 -9.87
CA THR A 6 -11.21 -16.02 -11.24
C THR A 6 -9.84 -15.41 -11.52
N THR A 7 -9.18 -14.84 -10.52
CA THR A 7 -7.86 -14.19 -10.66
C THR A 7 -6.75 -14.87 -9.82
N MET A 8 -7.10 -15.63 -8.79
CA MET A 8 -6.16 -16.26 -7.86
C MET A 8 -6.41 -17.77 -7.80
N LYS A 9 -5.49 -18.56 -8.38
CA LYS A 9 -5.63 -20.03 -8.50
C LYS A 9 -4.93 -20.81 -7.37
N SER A 10 -4.10 -20.14 -6.58
CA SER A 10 -3.35 -20.73 -5.47
C SER A 10 -2.99 -19.68 -4.43
N GLY A 11 -2.64 -20.11 -3.22
CA GLY A 11 -1.96 -19.25 -2.26
C GLY A 11 -0.59 -18.80 -2.77
N ASN A 12 -0.03 -17.75 -2.17
CA ASN A 12 1.29 -17.23 -2.54
C ASN A 12 2.17 -17.05 -1.30
N ALA A 13 3.38 -17.64 -1.34
CA ALA A 13 4.38 -17.54 -0.28
C ALA A 13 4.98 -16.12 -0.14
N ASP A 14 4.78 -15.24 -1.13
CA ASP A 14 5.20 -13.83 -1.09
C ASP A 14 4.60 -13.06 0.09
N VAL A 15 3.56 -13.59 0.75
CA VAL A 15 2.97 -13.01 1.96
C VAL A 15 4.00 -12.80 3.08
N TYR A 16 5.03 -13.65 3.17
CA TYR A 16 6.11 -13.47 4.15
C TYR A 16 7.04 -12.29 3.85
N LYS A 17 6.94 -11.71 2.65
CA LYS A 17 7.73 -10.54 2.23
C LYS A 17 6.88 -9.28 2.20
N ASN A 18 5.67 -9.37 1.62
CA ASN A 18 4.80 -8.21 1.45
C ASN A 18 3.87 -7.97 2.64
N GLU A 19 3.64 -8.99 3.47
CA GLU A 19 2.80 -8.93 4.67
C GLU A 19 1.41 -8.35 4.40
N ILE A 20 0.89 -8.56 3.18
CA ILE A 20 -0.45 -8.11 2.80
C ILE A 20 -1.47 -9.04 3.47
N PRO A 21 -2.39 -8.52 4.31
CA PRO A 21 -3.45 -9.33 4.91
C PRO A 21 -4.30 -10.04 3.85
N GLY A 22 -4.71 -11.28 4.11
CA GLY A 22 -5.40 -12.11 3.11
C GLY A 22 -6.67 -11.48 2.51
N GLY A 23 -7.50 -10.85 3.36
CA GLY A 23 -8.70 -10.12 2.90
C GLY A 23 -8.37 -8.86 2.10
N GLN A 24 -7.21 -8.24 2.34
CA GLN A 24 -6.75 -7.12 1.54
C GLN A 24 -6.13 -7.57 0.22
N TYR A 25 -5.43 -8.70 0.17
CA TYR A 25 -4.72 -9.15 -1.03
C TYR A 25 -5.66 -9.29 -2.24
N THR A 26 -6.79 -9.97 -2.04
CA THR A 26 -7.80 -10.18 -3.08
C THR A 26 -8.46 -8.86 -3.50
N ASN A 27 -8.75 -7.98 -2.54
CA ASN A 27 -9.28 -6.64 -2.82
C ASN A 27 -8.29 -5.75 -3.57
N LEU A 28 -7.01 -5.76 -3.18
CA LEU A 28 -5.94 -4.99 -3.81
C LEU A 28 -5.73 -5.47 -5.26
N GLN A 29 -5.79 -6.79 -5.49
CA GLN A 29 -5.73 -7.36 -6.82
C GLN A 29 -6.89 -6.85 -7.69
N PHE A 30 -8.13 -6.92 -7.18
CA PHE A 30 -9.30 -6.45 -7.90
C PHE A 30 -9.25 -4.94 -8.20
N GLN A 31 -8.80 -4.13 -7.24
CA GLN A 31 -8.58 -2.69 -7.42
C GLN A 31 -7.53 -2.41 -8.49
N ALA A 32 -6.38 -3.09 -8.44
CA ALA A 32 -5.34 -2.95 -9.46
C ALA A 32 -5.86 -3.30 -10.86
N PHE A 33 -6.65 -4.38 -11.01
CA PHE A 33 -7.31 -4.70 -12.27
C PHE A 33 -8.28 -3.60 -12.73
N SER A 34 -9.09 -3.05 -11.82
CA SER A 34 -10.06 -1.99 -12.12
C SER A 34 -9.39 -0.68 -12.57
N LEU A 35 -8.19 -0.42 -12.08
CA LEU A 35 -7.36 0.74 -12.43
C LEU A 35 -6.49 0.52 -13.68
N GLY A 36 -6.62 -0.63 -14.36
CA GLY A 36 -5.77 -0.96 -15.51
C GLY A 36 -4.34 -1.38 -15.14
N LEU A 37 -4.05 -1.57 -13.86
CA LEU A 37 -2.75 -1.97 -13.30
C LEU A 37 -2.64 -3.48 -13.10
N GLY A 38 -3.55 -4.29 -13.67
CA GLY A 38 -3.57 -5.74 -13.47
C GLY A 38 -2.26 -6.44 -13.87
N SER A 39 -1.63 -6.00 -14.98
CA SER A 39 -0.31 -6.48 -15.41
C SER A 39 0.85 -5.98 -14.52
N GLN A 40 0.61 -4.93 -13.75
CA GLN A 40 1.57 -4.30 -12.84
C GLN A 40 1.35 -4.71 -11.38
N PHE A 41 0.53 -5.72 -11.10
CA PHE A 41 0.25 -6.15 -9.74
C PHE A 41 1.52 -6.56 -8.97
N GLU A 42 2.52 -7.12 -9.66
CA GLU A 42 3.83 -7.38 -9.07
C GLU A 42 4.54 -6.10 -8.62
N ASN A 43 4.41 -5.00 -9.37
CA ASN A 43 4.95 -3.70 -8.97
C ASN A 43 4.17 -3.16 -7.76
N VAL A 44 2.85 -3.33 -7.72
CA VAL A 44 2.02 -2.94 -6.55
C VAL A 44 2.47 -3.69 -5.29
N LYS A 45 2.76 -5.00 -5.37
CA LYS A 45 3.30 -5.75 -4.23
C LYS A 45 4.66 -5.24 -3.76
N LYS A 46 5.54 -4.82 -4.67
CA LYS A 46 6.85 -4.23 -4.33
C LYS A 46 6.68 -2.86 -3.69
N SER A 47 5.88 -1.99 -4.30
CA SER A 47 5.56 -0.67 -3.76
C SER A 47 4.82 -0.76 -2.43
N TYR A 48 4.09 -1.84 -2.14
CA TYR A 48 3.48 -2.07 -0.84
C TYR A 48 4.50 -2.26 0.29
N ILE A 49 5.60 -2.97 0.00
CA ILE A 49 6.72 -3.12 0.95
C ILE A 49 7.39 -1.77 1.17
N GLU A 50 7.65 -1.04 0.09
CA GLU A 50 8.25 0.29 0.15
C GLU A 50 7.37 1.30 0.90
N ALA A 51 6.06 1.30 0.63
CA ALA A 51 5.08 2.12 1.33
C ALA A 51 5.04 1.82 2.84
N ASN A 52 5.12 0.54 3.22
CA ASN A 52 5.19 0.17 4.63
C ASN A 52 6.45 0.74 5.30
N GLN A 53 7.60 0.66 4.63
CA GLN A 53 8.85 1.22 5.13
C GLN A 53 8.85 2.75 5.15
N LEU A 54 8.16 3.41 4.22
CA LEU A 54 7.96 4.87 4.24
C LEU A 54 7.12 5.32 5.43
N LEU A 55 6.11 4.53 5.80
CA LEU A 55 5.21 4.85 6.90
C LEU A 55 5.75 4.43 8.28
N GLY A 56 6.98 3.93 8.35
CA GLY A 56 7.64 3.57 9.62
C GLY A 56 7.45 2.12 10.06
N ASP A 57 7.30 1.19 9.11
CA ASP A 57 7.15 -0.25 9.35
C ASP A 57 6.00 -0.60 10.31
N ILE A 58 4.79 -0.21 9.90
CA ILE A 58 3.61 -0.30 10.75
C ILE A 58 2.98 -1.69 10.73
N ILE A 59 2.23 -2.00 11.80
CA ILE A 59 1.35 -3.18 11.83
C ILE A 59 0.22 -2.95 10.83
N LYS A 60 0.08 -3.87 9.87
CA LYS A 60 -0.86 -3.77 8.76
C LYS A 60 -2.13 -4.58 9.04
N VAL A 61 -3.12 -3.91 9.61
CA VAL A 61 -4.49 -4.42 9.76
C VAL A 61 -5.48 -3.32 9.39
N THR A 62 -6.75 -3.61 9.14
CA THR A 62 -7.73 -2.53 8.93
C THR A 62 -7.78 -1.64 10.18
N PRO A 63 -7.61 -0.30 10.09
CA PRO A 63 -7.55 0.52 8.87
C PRO A 63 -6.14 0.82 8.30
N SER A 64 -5.04 0.61 9.04
CA SER A 64 -3.66 0.92 8.61
C SER A 64 -3.23 0.20 7.32
N SER A 65 -3.67 -1.03 7.12
CA SER A 65 -3.32 -1.81 5.94
C SER A 65 -3.86 -1.17 4.66
N LYS A 66 -5.04 -0.54 4.72
CA LYS A 66 -5.60 0.23 3.60
C LYS A 66 -4.72 1.42 3.25
N VAL A 67 -4.20 2.13 4.25
CA VAL A 67 -3.29 3.28 4.07
C VAL A 67 -2.05 2.88 3.27
N VAL A 68 -1.42 1.76 3.66
CA VAL A 68 -0.25 1.21 2.93
C VAL A 68 -0.62 0.83 1.49
N GLY A 69 -1.81 0.25 1.30
CA GLY A 69 -2.32 -0.13 -0.03
C GLY A 69 -2.57 1.06 -0.95
N ASP A 70 -3.20 2.12 -0.44
CA ASP A 70 -3.49 3.34 -1.18
C ASP A 70 -2.19 4.06 -1.58
N LEU A 71 -1.21 4.13 -0.66
CA LEU A 71 0.11 4.69 -0.96
C LEU A 71 0.86 3.87 -2.03
N ALA A 72 0.82 2.54 -1.94
CA ALA A 72 1.45 1.67 -2.93
C ALA A 72 0.86 1.84 -4.33
N GLN A 73 -0.47 1.94 -4.44
CA GLN A 73 -1.14 2.20 -5.71
C GLN A 73 -0.80 3.59 -6.24
N PHE A 74 -0.75 4.60 -5.38
CA PHE A 74 -0.34 5.96 -5.74
C PHE A 74 1.10 5.98 -6.31
N MET A 75 2.02 5.26 -5.69
CA MET A 75 3.41 5.14 -6.17
C MET A 75 3.47 4.51 -7.56
N VAL A 76 2.77 3.40 -7.78
CA VAL A 76 2.76 2.72 -9.08
C VAL A 76 2.10 3.57 -10.17
N GLN A 77 0.98 4.23 -9.87
CA GLN A 77 0.28 5.09 -10.84
C GLN A 77 1.15 6.26 -11.31
N ASN A 78 1.92 6.85 -10.40
CA ASN A 78 2.76 8.00 -10.69
C ASN A 78 4.22 7.62 -11.04
N ASN A 79 4.53 6.32 -11.15
CA ASN A 79 5.88 5.79 -11.35
C ASN A 79 6.91 6.35 -10.34
N LEU A 80 6.51 6.46 -9.08
CA LEU A 80 7.34 6.99 -8.00
C LEU A 80 8.06 5.87 -7.27
N THR A 81 9.35 6.07 -6.99
CA THR A 81 10.11 5.23 -6.06
C THR A 81 9.95 5.72 -4.62
N ALA A 82 10.28 4.89 -3.63
CA ALA A 82 10.29 5.32 -2.23
C ALA A 82 11.15 6.58 -1.98
N LYS A 83 12.22 6.74 -2.75
CA LYS A 83 13.09 7.91 -2.66
C LYS A 83 12.39 9.16 -3.21
N ASP A 84 11.74 9.05 -4.37
CA ASP A 84 11.00 10.16 -4.98
C ASP A 84 9.86 10.65 -4.07
N VAL A 85 9.19 9.71 -3.38
CA VAL A 85 8.13 10.05 -2.42
C VAL A 85 8.67 10.90 -1.28
N ARG A 86 9.83 10.57 -0.72
CA ARG A 86 10.46 11.36 0.36
C ARG A 86 10.99 12.71 -0.13
N GLU A 87 11.61 12.73 -1.31
CA GLU A 87 12.22 13.97 -1.83
C GLU A 87 11.18 14.97 -2.34
N ARG A 88 10.01 14.48 -2.77
CA ARG A 88 8.94 15.29 -3.38
C ARG A 88 7.65 15.29 -2.57
N ALA A 89 7.71 14.90 -1.29
CA ALA A 89 6.52 14.81 -0.43
C ALA A 89 5.72 16.13 -0.42
N ASP A 90 6.41 17.27 -0.43
CA ASP A 90 5.79 18.61 -0.44
C ASP A 90 4.99 18.92 -1.72
N GLU A 91 5.31 18.27 -2.84
CA GLU A 91 4.66 18.49 -4.14
C GLU A 91 3.56 17.45 -4.44
N LEU A 92 3.60 16.31 -3.74
CA LEU A 92 2.76 15.16 -4.06
C LEU A 92 1.39 15.28 -3.37
N SER A 93 0.33 15.09 -4.16
CA SER A 93 -1.04 14.99 -3.64
C SER A 93 -1.30 13.58 -3.16
N PHE A 94 -0.92 13.30 -1.91
CA PHE A 94 -1.12 11.99 -1.29
C PHE A 94 -2.61 11.61 -1.17
N PRO A 95 -2.93 10.30 -1.16
CA PRO A 95 -4.27 9.83 -0.87
C PRO A 95 -4.75 10.32 0.50
N THR A 96 -6.05 10.63 0.61
CA THR A 96 -6.66 11.13 1.86
C THR A 96 -6.38 10.22 3.06
N SER A 97 -6.39 8.90 2.85
CA SER A 97 -6.11 7.92 3.90
C SER A 97 -4.70 8.03 4.48
N VAL A 98 -3.71 8.41 3.66
CA VAL A 98 -2.32 8.66 4.10
C VAL A 98 -2.24 9.95 4.89
N ILE A 99 -2.90 11.01 4.44
CA ILE A 99 -2.95 12.30 5.14
C ILE A 99 -3.62 12.14 6.50
N GLU A 100 -4.77 11.47 6.57
CA GLU A 100 -5.50 11.20 7.81
C GLU A 100 -4.67 10.36 8.79
N PHE A 101 -3.91 9.37 8.28
CA PHE A 101 -2.98 8.59 9.09
C PHE A 101 -1.86 9.47 9.66
N MET A 102 -1.24 10.31 8.84
CA MET A 102 -0.19 11.25 9.27
C MET A 102 -0.68 12.31 10.26
N GLN A 103 -1.96 12.69 10.17
CA GLN A 103 -2.62 13.56 11.15
C GLN A 103 -2.94 12.85 12.48
N GLY A 104 -2.65 11.55 12.59
CA GLY A 104 -2.93 10.76 13.78
C GLY A 104 -4.40 10.38 13.97
N GLN A 105 -5.24 10.49 12.93
CA GLN A 105 -6.65 10.09 13.04
C GLN A 105 -6.83 8.58 13.29
N LEU A 106 -5.83 7.78 12.91
CA LEU A 106 -5.78 6.33 13.15
C LEU A 106 -5.02 5.98 14.45
N GLY A 107 -4.61 6.98 15.23
CA GLY A 107 -3.71 6.83 16.37
C GLY A 107 -2.23 6.99 16.00
N GLN A 108 -1.35 6.64 16.94
CA GLN A 108 0.09 6.78 16.78
C GLN A 108 0.75 5.40 16.58
N PRO A 109 1.56 5.21 15.53
CA PRO A 109 2.30 3.98 15.35
C PRO A 109 3.37 3.81 16.43
N HIS A 110 3.70 2.56 16.75
CA HIS A 110 4.76 2.23 17.69
C HIS A 110 6.11 2.73 17.12
N GLY A 111 6.82 3.58 17.89
CA GLY A 111 8.03 4.25 17.41
C GLY A 111 7.80 5.66 16.86
N GLY A 112 6.54 6.13 16.80
CA GLY A 112 6.19 7.44 16.26
C GLY A 112 6.08 7.44 14.73
N PHE A 113 5.66 8.57 14.18
CA PHE A 113 5.62 8.75 12.72
C PHE A 113 7.05 8.87 12.18
N SER A 114 7.29 8.36 10.97
CA SER A 114 8.58 8.55 10.30
C SER A 114 8.79 10.05 10.05
N GLU A 115 9.76 10.66 10.74
CA GLU A 115 10.28 11.99 10.43
C GLU A 115 11.71 11.86 9.87
N PRO A 116 12.08 12.58 8.80
CA PRO A 116 11.24 13.43 7.95
C PRO A 116 10.41 12.61 6.95
N LEU A 117 9.16 13.02 6.72
CA LEU A 117 8.27 12.50 5.68
C LEU A 117 7.98 13.59 4.65
#